data_AF-A0A5S3PMI7-F1
#
_entry.id   AF-A0A5S3PMI7-F1
#
_cell.length_a   1.000
_cell.length_b   1.000
_cell.length_c   1.000
_cell.angle_alpha   90.00
_cell.angle_beta   90.00
_cell.angle_gamma   90.00
#
_symmetry.space_group_name_H-M   'P 1'
#
loop_
_entity.id
_entity.type
_entity.pdbx_description
1 polymer ?
#
loop_
_entity_poly.entity_id
_entity_poly.type
_entity_poly.pdbx_seq_one_letter_code
_entity_poly.pdbx_strand_id
1 'polypeptide(L)'
;MLNKGQNGDRMVFEPPFLRAAAGDTVKFLASDKGHNAETVKGMIPDDATAFAGKINEEIEVTFGTEGVYGVMCKPHYAMGMVMTIAVGDVTAPGDFLDGRIPPKAKERLAAQLARF
;
A
#
# COMPACT_ATOMS: atom_id res chain seq x y z
N MET A 1 1.87 -1.85 10.85
CA MET A 1 3.16 -1.65 10.15
C MET A 1 4.24 -2.30 10.98
N LEU A 2 5.03 -3.21 10.40
CA LEU A 2 5.89 -4.13 11.17
C LEU A 2 7.32 -4.16 10.63
N ASN A 3 8.28 -4.28 11.55
CA ASN A 3 9.68 -4.58 11.23
C ASN A 3 9.83 -6.01 10.71
N LYS A 4 9.02 -6.95 11.22
CA LYS A 4 8.98 -8.35 10.80
C LYS A 4 7.54 -8.87 10.83
N GLY A 5 7.04 -9.38 9.71
CA GLY A 5 5.72 -9.99 9.59
C GLY A 5 5.68 -11.42 10.13
N GLN A 6 4.47 -11.99 10.21
CA GLN A 6 4.24 -13.34 10.75
C GLN A 6 4.99 -14.43 9.96
N ASN A 7 5.14 -14.25 8.65
CA ASN A 7 5.88 -15.14 7.75
C ASN A 7 7.42 -14.91 7.77
N GLY A 8 7.90 -14.00 8.61
CA GLY A 8 9.31 -13.68 8.77
C GLY A 8 9.85 -12.61 7.82
N ASP A 9 9.03 -12.11 6.89
CA ASP A 9 9.41 -11.01 6.00
C ASP A 9 9.72 -9.75 6.78
N ARG A 10 10.73 -9.00 6.34
CA ARG A 10 11.10 -7.73 6.95
C ARG A 10 10.41 -6.56 6.28
N MET A 11 10.12 -5.52 7.06
CA MET A 11 9.53 -4.24 6.67
C MET A 11 8.26 -4.43 5.85
N VAL A 12 7.14 -4.67 6.54
CA VAL A 12 5.88 -5.06 5.91
C VAL A 12 4.69 -4.27 6.43
N PHE A 13 3.75 -4.04 5.53
CA PHE A 13 2.35 -3.88 5.91
C PHE A 13 1.74 -5.27 6.04
N GLU A 14 0.92 -5.48 7.06
CA GLU A 14 0.24 -6.74 7.27
C GLU A 14 -1.25 -6.46 7.59
N PRO A 15 -2.19 -7.00 6.78
CA PRO A 15 -1.94 -7.77 5.55
C PRO A 15 -1.34 -6.90 4.41
N PRO A 16 -0.64 -7.49 3.43
CA PRO A 16 -0.02 -6.76 2.31
C PRO A 16 -1.00 -6.49 1.14
N PHE A 17 -2.19 -7.08 1.18
CA PHE A 17 -3.28 -6.83 0.24
C PHE A 17 -4.58 -6.70 1.04
N LEU A 18 -5.36 -5.66 0.74
CA LEU A 18 -6.70 -5.46 1.30
C LEU A 18 -7.69 -5.26 0.16
N ARG A 19 -8.86 -5.89 0.28
CA ARG A 19 -10.05 -5.56 -0.51
C ARG A 19 -11.00 -4.78 0.39
N ALA A 20 -11.48 -3.64 -0.10
CA ALA A 20 -12.35 -2.71 0.60
C ALA A 20 -13.49 -2.27 -0.32
N ALA A 21 -14.58 -1.77 0.24
CA ALA A 21 -15.63 -1.09 -0.51
C ALA A 21 -15.38 0.43 -0.58
N ALA A 22 -15.96 1.10 -1.57
CA ALA A 22 -15.94 2.56 -1.62
C ALA A 22 -16.61 3.14 -0.35
N GLY A 23 -15.91 4.06 0.32
CA GLY A 23 -16.32 4.66 1.59
C GLY A 23 -15.74 3.97 2.83
N ASP A 24 -15.11 2.80 2.69
CA ASP A 24 -14.42 2.16 3.81
C ASP A 24 -13.20 2.99 4.26
N THR A 25 -12.86 2.84 5.53
CA THR A 25 -11.68 3.47 6.13
C THR A 25 -10.65 2.43 6.53
N VAL A 26 -9.40 2.63 6.12
CA VAL A 26 -8.26 1.82 6.55
C VAL A 26 -7.43 2.60 7.55
N LYS A 27 -7.23 2.00 8.73
CA LYS A 27 -6.32 2.53 9.76
C LYS A 27 -4.95 1.87 9.64
N PHE A 28 -3.92 2.69 9.45
CA PHE A 28 -2.54 2.23 9.42
C PHE A 28 -1.95 2.32 10.82
N LEU A 29 -1.80 1.16 11.48
CA LEU A 29 -1.26 1.10 12.84
C LEU A 29 0.26 1.19 12.86
N ALA A 30 0.79 2.01 13.78
CA ALA A 30 2.22 2.17 14.05
C ALA A 30 2.72 1.13 15.05
N SER A 31 2.44 -0.15 14.76
CA SER A 31 2.75 -1.30 15.62
C SER A 31 4.23 -1.36 15.99
N ASP A 32 5.10 -1.14 15.00
CA ASP A 32 6.53 -0.89 15.18
C ASP A 32 6.89 0.56 14.79
N LYS A 33 7.90 1.12 15.46
CA LYS A 33 8.41 2.47 15.15
C LYS A 33 9.27 2.46 13.88
N GLY A 34 9.32 3.61 13.20
CA GLY A 34 10.13 3.86 12.00
C GLY A 34 9.36 3.76 10.70
N HIS A 35 8.03 3.60 10.75
CA HIS A 35 7.20 3.40 9.58
C HIS A 35 6.25 4.58 9.33
N ASN A 36 5.81 4.72 8.09
CA ASN A 36 4.69 5.56 7.69
C ASN A 36 3.90 4.84 6.57
N ALA A 37 2.73 5.38 6.25
CA ALA A 37 1.95 5.00 5.09
C ALA A 37 1.77 6.21 4.17
N GLU A 38 2.05 6.03 2.89
CA GLU A 38 1.98 7.08 1.87
C GLU A 38 1.61 6.45 0.53
N THR A 39 0.77 7.11 -0.27
CA THR A 39 0.45 6.65 -1.62
C THR A 39 1.68 6.67 -2.52
N VAL A 40 1.85 5.66 -3.35
CA VAL A 40 2.90 5.66 -4.39
C VAL A 40 2.42 6.54 -5.55
N LYS A 41 3.25 7.51 -5.95
CA LYS A 41 2.94 8.44 -7.04
C LYS A 41 2.60 7.67 -8.33
N GLY A 42 1.44 7.96 -8.91
CA GLY A 42 0.96 7.33 -10.15
C GLY A 42 0.43 5.91 -9.98
N MET A 43 0.23 5.44 -8.75
CA MET A 43 -0.36 4.13 -8.46
C MET A 43 -1.65 4.26 -7.65
N ILE A 44 -2.45 5.27 -7.95
CA ILE A 44 -3.79 5.48 -7.40
C ILE A 44 -4.73 5.87 -8.55
N PRO A 45 -6.06 5.71 -8.42
CA PRO A 45 -7.01 6.21 -9.43
C PRO A 45 -6.86 7.72 -9.68
N ASP A 46 -7.09 8.18 -10.90
CA ASP A 46 -6.84 9.57 -11.31
C ASP A 46 -7.56 10.62 -10.44
N ASP A 47 -8.79 10.32 -10.01
CA ASP A 47 -9.61 11.20 -9.18
C ASP A 47 -9.45 10.93 -7.66
N ALA A 48 -8.53 10.05 -7.27
CA ALA A 48 -8.30 9.73 -5.87
C ALA A 48 -7.36 10.74 -5.20
N THR A 49 -7.62 11.02 -3.92
CA THR A 49 -6.76 11.91 -3.12
C THR A 49 -5.54 11.13 -2.60
N ALA A 50 -4.34 11.60 -2.97
CA ALA A 50 -3.09 11.10 -2.41
C ALA A 50 -2.97 11.44 -0.91
N PHE A 51 -2.29 10.57 -0.15
CA PHE A 51 -1.99 10.83 1.26
C PHE A 51 -0.55 10.50 1.60
N ALA A 52 -0.02 11.17 2.63
CA ALA A 52 1.32 10.92 3.16
C ALA A 52 1.31 11.12 4.69
N GLY A 53 1.26 10.02 5.44
CA GLY A 53 1.40 10.04 6.89
C GLY A 53 2.83 10.31 7.33
N LYS A 54 2.99 10.90 8.53
CA LYS A 54 4.29 11.11 9.18
C LYS A 54 4.82 9.79 9.74
N ILE A 55 6.13 9.78 10.02
CA ILE A 55 6.76 8.64 10.69
C ILE A 55 6.16 8.44 12.08
N ASN A 56 5.79 7.20 12.39
CA ASN A 56 5.09 6.77 13.62
C ASN A 56 3.66 7.31 13.79
N GLU A 57 3.09 7.95 12.76
CA GLU A 57 1.70 8.39 12.81
C GLU A 57 0.77 7.22 12.50
N GLU A 58 -0.26 7.04 13.32
CA GLU A 58 -1.42 6.25 12.94
C GLU A 58 -2.37 7.14 12.15
N ILE A 59 -2.54 6.84 10.87
CA ILE A 59 -3.48 7.56 10.00
C ILE A 59 -4.69 6.69 9.70
N GLU A 60 -5.84 7.35 9.57
CA GLU A 60 -7.08 6.77 9.07
C GLU A 60 -7.37 7.40 7.71
N VAL A 61 -7.51 6.57 6.69
CA VAL A 61 -7.75 7.01 5.31
C VAL A 61 -9.04 6.39 4.81
N THR A 62 -9.99 7.24 4.43
CA THR A 62 -11.23 6.83 3.77
C THR A 62 -11.02 6.75 2.26
N PHE A 63 -11.37 5.61 1.66
CA PHE A 63 -11.18 5.35 0.24
C PHE A 63 -12.50 5.50 -0.51
N GLY A 64 -12.75 6.70 -1.04
CA GLY A 64 -14.01 7.02 -1.74
C GLY A 64 -14.04 6.61 -3.22
N THR A 65 -12.88 6.57 -3.90
CA THR A 65 -12.80 6.29 -5.33
C THR A 65 -12.47 4.81 -5.55
N GLU A 66 -13.25 4.11 -6.36
CA GLU A 66 -12.96 2.73 -6.75
C GLU A 66 -11.66 2.64 -7.56
N GLY A 67 -10.98 1.51 -7.45
CA GLY A 67 -9.73 1.23 -8.15
C GLY A 67 -8.63 0.68 -7.24
N VAL A 68 -7.41 0.68 -7.77
CA VAL A 68 -6.27 0.03 -7.12
C VAL A 68 -5.28 1.07 -6.63
N TYR A 69 -4.88 0.93 -5.37
CA TYR A 69 -3.99 1.85 -4.68
C TYR A 69 -2.72 1.13 -4.26
N GLY A 70 -1.57 1.68 -4.68
CA GLY A 70 -0.27 1.34 -4.16
C GLY A 70 0.07 2.22 -2.96
N VAL A 71 0.36 1.60 -1.82
CA VAL A 71 0.81 2.29 -0.60
C VAL A 71 2.21 1.83 -0.26
N MET A 72 3.08 2.75 0.14
CA MET A 72 4.44 2.51 0.56
C MET A 72 4.72 3.03 1.96
N CYS A 73 5.74 2.47 2.60
CA CYS A 73 6.46 3.13 3.67
C CYS A 73 7.70 3.78 3.08
N LYS A 74 7.80 5.11 3.15
CA LYS A 74 8.82 5.89 2.44
C LYS A 74 10.26 5.52 2.83
N PRO A 75 10.63 5.42 4.12
CA PRO A 75 11.99 4.98 4.51
C PRO A 75 12.35 3.57 4.05
N HIS A 76 11.36 2.71 3.84
CA HIS A 76 11.56 1.27 3.59
C HIS A 76 11.06 0.83 2.21
N TYR A 77 10.75 1.78 1.32
CA TYR A 77 10.19 1.48 0.00
C TYR A 77 11.17 0.65 -0.85
N ALA A 78 12.46 1.02 -0.84
CA ALA A 78 13.51 0.26 -1.51
C ALA A 78 13.68 -1.17 -0.94
N MET A 79 13.30 -1.40 0.32
CA MET A 79 13.31 -2.71 0.97
C MET A 79 12.04 -3.53 0.67
N GLY A 80 11.07 -2.95 -0.06
CA GLY A 80 9.82 -3.59 -0.45
C GLY A 80 8.68 -3.44 0.55
N MET A 81 8.70 -2.41 1.42
CA MET A 81 7.58 -2.17 2.33
C MET A 81 6.44 -1.47 1.59
N VAL A 82 5.58 -2.28 0.98
CA VAL A 82 4.45 -1.87 0.14
C VAL A 82 3.22 -2.72 0.41
N MET A 83 2.03 -2.16 0.15
CA MET A 83 0.79 -2.91 0.09
C MET A 83 -0.09 -2.42 -1.06
N THR A 84 -1.02 -3.28 -1.47
CA THR A 84 -2.05 -2.97 -2.44
C THR A 84 -3.42 -2.91 -1.74
N ILE A 85 -4.21 -1.88 -2.03
CA ILE A 85 -5.61 -1.80 -1.60
C ILE A 85 -6.47 -1.76 -2.86
N ALA A 86 -7.36 -2.75 -3.01
CA ALA A 86 -8.35 -2.79 -4.07
C ALA A 86 -9.70 -2.31 -3.50
N VAL A 87 -10.24 -1.23 -4.07
CA VAL A 87 -11.49 -0.61 -3.64
C VAL A 87 -12.56 -0.90 -4.68
N GLY A 88 -13.60 -1.63 -4.29
CA GLY A 88 -14.66 -2.11 -5.18
C GLY A 88 -14.34 -3.43 -5.88
N ASP A 89 -15.15 -3.76 -6.88
CA ASP A 89 -14.94 -4.92 -7.76
C ASP A 89 -14.08 -4.53 -8.96
N VAL A 90 -12.77 -4.46 -8.72
CA VAL A 90 -11.78 -3.95 -9.69
C VAL A 90 -10.68 -4.96 -9.94
N THR A 91 -10.01 -4.81 -11.08
CA THR A 91 -8.73 -5.46 -11.40
C THR A 91 -7.63 -4.41 -11.52
N ALA A 92 -6.39 -4.80 -11.28
CA ALA A 92 -5.25 -3.90 -11.48
C ALA A 92 -5.13 -3.45 -12.95
N PRO A 93 -4.90 -2.15 -13.21
CA PRO A 93 -4.54 -1.65 -14.53
C PRO A 93 -3.27 -2.35 -15.05
N GLY A 94 -3.19 -2.58 -16.37
CA GLY A 94 -2.05 -3.28 -16.98
C GLY A 94 -0.71 -2.55 -16.82
N ASP A 95 -0.75 -1.23 -16.64
CA ASP A 95 0.38 -0.32 -16.45
C ASP A 95 0.67 -0.01 -14.97
N PHE A 96 -0.03 -0.63 -14.02
CA PHE A 96 0.08 -0.32 -12.59
C PHE A 96 1.51 -0.45 -12.03
N LEU A 97 2.36 -1.27 -12.68
CA LEU A 97 3.76 -1.49 -12.28
C LEU A 97 4.80 -0.76 -13.16
N ASP A 98 4.37 0.14 -14.04
CA ASP A 98 5.25 0.83 -15.02
C ASP A 98 5.96 2.06 -14.44
N GLY A 99 5.52 2.52 -13.26
CA GLY A 99 6.18 3.60 -12.53
C GLY A 99 7.61 3.27 -12.08
N ARG A 100 8.29 4.29 -11.53
CA ARG A 100 9.63 4.14 -10.95
C ARG A 100 9.56 3.43 -9.60
N ILE A 101 9.51 2.11 -9.64
CA ILE A 101 9.36 1.24 -8.46
C ILE A 101 10.69 0.51 -8.20
N PRO A 102 11.24 0.52 -6.97
CA PRO A 102 12.39 -0.30 -6.62
C PRO A 102 12.15 -1.79 -6.89
N PRO A 103 13.17 -2.57 -7.29
CA PRO A 103 12.98 -3.96 -7.72
C PRO A 103 12.21 -4.82 -6.69
N LYS A 104 12.59 -4.74 -5.41
CA LYS A 104 11.95 -5.51 -4.34
C LYS A 104 10.52 -5.06 -4.04
N ALA A 105 10.21 -3.78 -4.20
CA ALA A 105 8.85 -3.28 -4.10
C ALA A 105 7.99 -3.77 -5.28
N LYS A 106 8.55 -3.75 -6.50
CA LYS A 106 7.85 -4.24 -7.71
C LYS A 106 7.54 -5.72 -7.60
N GLU A 107 8.48 -6.53 -7.10
CA GLU A 107 8.27 -7.96 -6.82
C GLU A 107 7.11 -8.19 -5.84
N ARG A 108 7.10 -7.48 -4.70
CA ARG A 108 6.05 -7.63 -3.68
C ARG A 108 4.69 -7.12 -4.17
N LEU A 109 4.65 -6.01 -4.91
CA LEU A 109 3.42 -5.53 -5.55
C LEU A 109 2.90 -6.58 -6.53
N ALA A 110 3.73 -7.13 -7.41
CA ALA A 110 3.31 -8.19 -8.34
C ALA A 110 2.73 -9.41 -7.61
N ALA A 111 3.35 -9.84 -6.51
CA ALA A 111 2.83 -10.94 -5.68
C ALA A 111 1.49 -10.59 -5.00
N GLN A 112 1.27 -9.32 -4.63
CA GLN A 112 -0.01 -8.83 -4.09
C GLN A 112 -1.10 -8.80 -5.16
N LEU A 113 -0.77 -8.36 -6.39
CA LEU A 113 -1.70 -8.34 -7.52
C LEU A 113 -2.14 -9.74 -7.97
N ALA A 114 -1.39 -10.79 -7.64
CA ALA A 114 -1.80 -12.17 -7.89
C ALA A 114 -2.94 -12.65 -6.95
N ARG A 115 -3.39 -11.80 -6.02
CA ARG A 115 -4.42 -12.11 -5.00
C ARG A 115 -5.79 -11.48 -5.27
N PHE A 116 -5.98 -10.86 -6.44
CA PHE A 116 -7.28 -10.33 -6.84
C PHE A 116 -8.36 -11.40 -6.87
#